data_AF-A0A1V4WSS6-F1
#
_entry.id   AF-A0A1V4WSS6-F1
#
_cell.length_a   1.000
_cell.length_b   1.000
_cell.length_c   1.000
_cell.angle_alpha   90.00
_cell.angle_beta   90.00
_cell.angle_gamma   90.00
#
_symmetry.space_group_name_H-M   'P 1'
#
loop_
_entity.id
_entity.type
_entity.pdbx_description
1 polymer ?
#
loop_
_entity_poly.entity_id
_entity_poly.type
_entity_poly.pdbx_seq_one_letter_code
_entity_poly.pdbx_strand_id
1 'polypeptide(L)' 'MTTEEQKLVTRYADQAFRGTTIRQEYPVCECGKIFSEKNLCDAPGVFFKSVDVFGKTYTLIEPVCPICKRKIPASFNILN' A
#
# COMPACT_ATOMS: atom_id res chain seq x y z
N MET A 1 -10.66 -11.26 -0.95
CA MET A 1 -10.99 -10.15 -1.86
C MET A 1 -11.69 -10.69 -3.08
N THR A 2 -12.66 -9.96 -3.61
CA THR A 2 -13.27 -10.21 -4.92
C THR A 2 -12.31 -9.80 -6.04
N THR A 3 -12.60 -10.23 -7.26
CA THR A 3 -11.81 -9.85 -8.45
C THR A 3 -11.76 -8.33 -8.66
N GLU A 4 -12.85 -7.62 -8.39
CA GLU A 4 -12.91 -6.15 -8.55
C GLU A 4 -12.06 -5.44 -7.48
N GLU A 5 -12.07 -5.94 -6.25
CA GLU A 5 -11.18 -5.43 -5.20
C GLU A 5 -9.71 -5.64 -5.56
N GLN A 6 -9.35 -6.81 -6.08
CA GLN A 6 -7.98 -7.10 -6.51
C GLN A 6 -7.52 -6.16 -7.63
N LYS A 7 -8.37 -5.89 -8.64
CA LYS A 7 -8.07 -4.92 -9.70
C LYS A 7 -7.80 -3.53 -9.15
N LEU A 8 -8.61 -3.08 -8.18
CA LEU A 8 -8.44 -1.78 -7.53
C LEU A 8 -7.13 -1.70 -6.76
N VAL A 9 -6.79 -2.74 -5.99
CA VAL A 9 -5.52 -2.84 -5.25
C VAL A 9 -4.34 -2.79 -6.21
N THR A 10 -4.34 -3.59 -7.28
CA THR A 10 -3.24 -3.60 -8.27
C THR A 10 -3.05 -2.24 -8.92
N ARG A 11 -4.14 -1.55 -9.29
CA ARG A 11 -4.08 -0.20 -9.88
C ARG A 11 -3.38 0.80 -8.97
N TYR A 12 -3.72 0.80 -7.68
CA TYR A 12 -3.07 1.71 -6.72
C TYR A 12 -1.67 1.23 -6.30
N ALA A 13 -1.37 -0.06 -6.40
CA ALA A 13 -0.06 -0.60 -6.07
C ALA A 13 1.01 -0.09 -7.05
N ASP A 14 0.69 -0.04 -8.34
CA ASP A 14 1.58 0.56 -9.34
C ASP A 14 1.89 2.03 -9.02
N GLN A 15 0.86 2.82 -8.69
CA GLN A 15 1.05 4.23 -8.29
C GLN A 15 1.91 4.34 -7.01
N ALA A 16 1.64 3.52 -6.01
CA ALA A 16 2.30 3.59 -4.71
C ALA A 16 3.79 3.18 -4.79
N PHE A 17 4.10 2.04 -5.42
CA PHE A 17 5.46 1.48 -5.42
C PHE A 17 6.33 1.94 -6.60
N ARG A 18 5.72 2.37 -7.71
CA ARG A 18 6.43 2.78 -8.93
C ARG A 18 6.26 4.25 -9.26
N GLY A 19 5.65 5.03 -8.36
CA GLY A 19 5.52 6.47 -8.48
C GLY A 19 6.87 7.18 -8.65
N THR A 20 6.83 8.31 -9.36
CA THR A 20 7.99 9.16 -9.66
C THR A 20 8.08 10.40 -8.76
N THR A 21 6.97 10.88 -8.20
CA THR A 21 6.95 12.00 -7.24
C THR A 21 6.96 11.51 -5.80
N ILE A 22 6.20 10.46 -5.51
CA ILE A 22 6.23 9.77 -4.23
C ILE A 22 6.43 8.29 -4.47
N ARG A 23 7.13 7.63 -3.56
CA ARG A 23 7.30 6.18 -3.56
C ARG A 23 7.08 5.62 -2.18
N GLN A 24 6.06 4.80 -2.06
CA GLN A 24 5.74 4.06 -0.87
C GLN A 24 6.81 2.98 -0.61
N GLU A 25 7.24 2.86 0.64
CA GLU A 25 8.06 1.75 1.10
C GLU A 25 7.20 0.50 1.29
N TYR A 26 7.78 -0.68 1.10
CA TYR A 26 7.06 -1.93 1.33
C TYR A 26 6.57 -2.01 2.79
N PRO A 27 5.25 -2.17 3.04
CA PRO A 27 4.74 -2.27 4.39
C PRO A 27 5.33 -3.49 5.10
N VAL A 28 5.99 -3.26 6.23
CA VAL A 28 6.56 -4.30 7.08
C VAL A 28 5.80 -4.34 8.41
N CYS A 29 5.22 -5.49 8.73
CA CYS A 29 4.61 -5.71 10.04
C CYS A 29 5.68 -5.98 11.10
N GLU A 30 5.38 -5.69 12.37
CA GLU A 30 6.22 -6.05 13.52
C GLU A 30 6.54 -7.55 13.60
N CYS A 31 5.69 -8.44 13.05
CA CYS A 31 5.96 -9.88 12.97
C CYS A 31 6.86 -10.29 11.78
N GLY A 32 7.45 -9.33 11.06
CA GLY A 32 8.32 -9.56 9.91
C GLY A 32 7.62 -9.88 8.59
N LYS A 33 6.27 -9.86 8.54
CA LYS A 33 5.53 -10.04 7.29
C LYS A 33 5.69 -8.79 6.42
N ILE A 34 6.15 -8.96 5.19
CA ILE A 34 6.38 -7.88 4.21
C ILE A 34 5.34 -7.97 3.10
N PHE A 35 4.78 -6.81 2.73
CA PHE A 35 3.88 -6.68 1.60
C PHE A 35 4.52 -5.90 0.45
N SER A 36 4.35 -6.42 -0.76
CA SER A 36 4.76 -5.81 -2.03
C SER A 36 3.60 -5.89 -3.02
N GLU A 37 3.76 -5.24 -4.17
CA GLU A 37 2.84 -5.30 -5.31
C GLU A 37 2.38 -6.71 -5.70
N LYS A 38 3.18 -7.76 -5.41
CA LYS A 38 2.86 -9.15 -5.77
C LYS A 38 1.97 -9.88 -4.78
N ASN A 39 1.94 -9.47 -3.51
CA ASN A 39 1.29 -10.22 -2.43
C ASN A 39 0.29 -9.38 -1.62
N LEU A 40 -0.01 -8.15 -2.05
CA LEU A 40 -1.02 -7.30 -1.41
C LEU A 40 -2.41 -7.96 -1.39
N CYS A 41 -2.76 -8.70 -2.44
CA CYS A 41 -4.04 -9.42 -2.54
C CYS A 41 -4.15 -10.60 -1.56
N ASP A 42 -3.04 -11.03 -0.95
CA ASP A 42 -3.02 -12.07 0.08
C ASP A 42 -3.33 -11.50 1.48
N ALA A 43 -3.38 -10.18 1.62
CA ALA A 43 -3.79 -9.54 2.87
C ALA A 43 -5.30 -9.79 3.11
N PRO A 44 -5.74 -10.01 4.36
CA PRO A 44 -7.16 -10.12 4.69
C PRO A 44 -7.97 -8.87 4.35
N GLY A 45 -7.31 -7.71 4.26
CA GLY A 45 -7.88 -6.45 3.88
C GLY A 45 -6.79 -5.45 3.50
N VAL A 46 -7.16 -4.47 2.67
CA VAL A 46 -6.29 -3.38 2.24
C VAL A 46 -7.06 -2.07 2.40
N PHE A 47 -6.42 -1.10 3.04
CA PHE A 47 -6.94 0.25 3.17
C PHE A 47 -6.18 1.19 2.25
N PHE A 48 -6.89 2.19 1.74
CA PHE A 48 -6.31 3.27 0.94
C PHE A 48 -6.24 4.54 1.80
N LYS A 49 -5.06 5.16 1.82
CA LYS A 49 -4.81 6.40 2.55
C LYS A 49 -4.40 7.49 1.58
N SER A 50 -5.16 8.58 1.53
CA SER A 50 -4.81 9.74 0.72
C SER A 50 -3.78 10.61 1.43
N VAL A 51 -2.81 11.11 0.67
CA VAL A 51 -1.81 12.08 1.14
C VAL A 51 -1.66 13.19 0.10
N ASP A 52 -1.52 14.43 0.55
CA ASP A 52 -1.31 15.58 -0.32
C ASP A 52 0.16 15.97 -0.34
N VAL A 53 0.75 15.96 -1.53
CA VAL A 53 2.16 16.30 -1.75
C VAL A 53 2.23 17.25 -2.95
N PHE A 54 2.84 18.42 -2.74
CA PHE A 54 2.96 19.49 -3.76
C PHE A 54 1.63 19.86 -4.45
N GLY A 55 0.52 19.89 -3.69
CA GLY A 55 -0.80 20.23 -4.20
C GLY A 55 -1.47 19.13 -5.05
N LYS A 56 -0.90 17.92 -5.07
CA LYS A 56 -1.49 16.73 -5.69
C LYS A 56 -1.80 15.68 -4.64
N THR A 57 -2.94 15.01 -4.78
CA THR A 57 -3.34 13.90 -3.91
C THR A 57 -2.83 12.58 -4.46
N TYR A 58 -2.20 11.79 -3.61
CA TYR A 58 -1.73 10.45 -3.91
C TYR A 58 -2.36 9.42 -2.97
N THR A 59 -2.49 8.19 -3.44
CA THR A 59 -3.05 7.09 -2.66
C THR A 59 -1.94 6.14 -2.23
N LEU A 60 -1.83 5.94 -0.92
CA LEU A 60 -1.00 4.94 -0.27
C LEU A 60 -1.83 3.71 0.10
N ILE A 61 -1.14 2.59 0.30
CA ILE A 61 -1.71 1.27 0.59
C ILE A 61 -1.31 0.82 1.98
N GLU A 62 -2.30 0.51 2.81
CA GLU A 62 -2.14 0.03 4.18
C GLU A 62 -2.76 -1.38 4.32
N PRO A 63 -1.98 -2.47 4.15
CA PRO A 63 -2.49 -3.83 4.25
C PRO A 63 -2.72 -4.24 5.70
N VAL A 64 -3.65 -5.17 5.93
CA VAL A 64 -3.83 -5.83 7.22
C VAL A 64 -2.91 -7.05 7.31
N CYS A 65 -2.16 -7.18 8.39
CA CYS A 65 -1.36 -8.37 8.63
C CYS A 65 -2.27 -9.58 8.94
N PRO A 66 -2.15 -10.71 8.22
CA PRO A 66 -2.94 -11.92 8.50
C PRO A 66 -2.59 -12.57 9.83
N ILE A 67 -1.41 -12.29 10.39
CA ILE A 67 -0.93 -12.84 11.67
C ILE A 67 -1.35 -11.92 12.81
N CYS A 68 -0.88 -10.67 12.80
CA CYS A 68 -1.14 -9.72 13.88
C CYS A 68 -2.56 -9.13 13.87
N LYS A 69 -3.32 -9.31 12.78
CA LYS A 69 -4.66 -8.72 12.57
C LYS A 69 -4.69 -7.20 12.74
N ARG A 70 -3.55 -6.54 12.53
CA ARG A 70 -3.38 -5.09 12.61
C ARG A 70 -3.12 -4.53 11.22
N LYS A 71 -3.60 -3.30 11.00
CA LYS A 71 -3.27 -2.51 9.82
C LYS A 71 -1.80 -2.07 9.90
N ILE A 72 -1.08 -2.24 8.80
CA ILE A 72 0.32 -1.79 8.67
C ILE A 72 0.29 -0.39 8.05
N PRO A 73 0.72 0.66 8.78
CA PRO A 73 0.70 2.02 8.26
C PRO A 73 1.67 2.16 7.08
N ALA A 74 1.29 2.98 6.10
CA ALA A 74 2.14 3.25 4.95
C ALA A 74 3.19 4.32 5.31
N SER A 75 4.42 4.07 4.88
CA SER A 75 5.51 5.05 4.86
C SER A 75 5.90 5.32 3.41
N PHE A 76 6.28 6.56 3.09
CA PHE A 76 6.65 6.93 1.73
C PHE A 76 7.75 7.98 1.75
N ASN A 77 8.51 8.00 0.65
CA ASN A 77 9.51 9.01 0.36
C ASN A 77 9.01 9.91 -0.76
N ILE A 78 9.33 11.19 -0.67
CA ILE A 78 9.16 12.15 -1.76
C ILE A 78 10.42 12.07 -2.61
N LEU A 79 10.25 11.80 -3.90
CA LEU A 79 11.33 11.73 -4.87
C LEU A 79 11.45 13.09 -5.56
N ASN A 80 12.66 13.66 -5.54
CA ASN A 80 13.01 14.90 -6.25
C ASN A 80 13.32 14.64 -7.73
#